data_AF-A0AAP9J4Y7-F1
#
_entry.id   AF-A0AAP9J4Y7-F1
#
_cell.length_a   1.000
_cell.length_b   1.000
_cell.length_c   1.000
_cell.angle_alpha   90.00
_cell.angle_beta   90.00
_cell.angle_gamma   90.00
#
_symmetry.space_group_name_H-M   'P 1'
#
loop_
_entity.id
_entity.type
_entity.pdbx_description
1 polymer ?
#
loop_
_entity_poly.entity_id
_entity_poly.type
_entity_poly.pdbx_seq_one_letter_code
_entity_poly.pdbx_strand_id
1 'polypeptide(L)'
;MKEFIRTGRRHFVARTRNGVSYLQHLADLGLTDVEEAWECVLDLEPTHYHSGPSLDYGDIASGLVIWVFKNEINGIMAYIKLKDETERRGCVCLSFHEDEP
;
A
#
# COMPACT_ATOMS: atom_id res chain seq x y z
N MET A 1 -1.21 4.34 -11.17
CA MET A 1 -0.72 4.43 -9.76
C MET A 1 0.40 5.45 -9.48
N LYS A 2 1.66 5.29 -9.90
CA LYS A 2 2.76 6.21 -9.48
C LYS A 2 2.51 7.69 -9.83
N GLU A 3 1.91 7.96 -10.98
CA GLU A 3 1.50 9.33 -11.36
C GLU A 3 0.55 9.96 -10.34
N PHE A 4 -0.47 9.22 -9.90
CA PHE A 4 -1.40 9.71 -8.88
C PHE A 4 -0.72 10.06 -7.55
N ILE A 5 0.32 9.31 -7.17
CA ILE A 5 1.09 9.62 -5.96
C ILE A 5 1.78 10.97 -6.12
N ARG A 6 2.43 11.22 -7.27
CA ARG A 6 3.11 12.48 -7.57
C ARG A 6 2.15 13.67 -7.65
N THR A 7 0.92 13.46 -8.08
CA THR A 7 -0.12 14.51 -8.14
C THR A 7 -0.93 14.64 -6.84
N GLY A 8 -0.54 13.94 -5.76
CA GLY A 8 -1.24 13.96 -4.48
C GLY A 8 -2.59 13.22 -4.45
N ARG A 9 -2.98 12.55 -5.53
CA ARG A 9 -4.18 11.70 -5.61
C ARG A 9 -3.90 10.33 -5.02
N ARG A 10 -3.63 10.30 -3.72
CA ARG A 10 -3.23 9.11 -2.99
C ARG A 10 -3.92 9.04 -1.64
N HIS A 11 -4.23 7.82 -1.20
CA HIS A 11 -5.03 7.64 0.01
C HIS A 11 -4.65 6.36 0.75
N PHE A 12 -4.29 6.49 2.03
CA PHE A 12 -4.25 5.35 2.95
C PHE A 12 -5.66 5.06 3.45
N VAL A 13 -6.10 3.81 3.38
CA VAL A 13 -7.32 3.42 4.09
C VAL A 13 -6.99 3.31 5.58
N ALA A 14 -7.63 4.13 6.41
CA ALA A 14 -7.48 4.10 7.86
C ALA A 14 -8.06 2.81 8.46
N ARG A 15 -7.26 1.74 8.43
CA ARG A 15 -7.61 0.42 8.97
C ARG A 15 -6.81 0.14 10.22
N THR A 16 -7.44 -0.63 11.10
CA THR A 16 -6.79 -1.28 12.23
C THR A 16 -6.70 -2.77 11.91
N ARG A 17 -5.51 -3.35 12.00
CA ARG A 17 -5.25 -4.78 11.82
C ARG A 17 -4.69 -5.31 13.13
N ASN A 18 -5.29 -6.36 13.69
CA ASN A 18 -4.85 -6.96 14.95
C ASN A 18 -4.71 -5.96 16.13
N GLY A 19 -5.56 -4.92 16.17
CA GLY A 19 -5.50 -3.87 17.18
C GLY A 19 -4.45 -2.76 16.93
N VAL A 20 -3.67 -2.88 15.86
CA VAL A 20 -2.62 -1.92 15.47
C VAL A 20 -3.12 -1.03 14.33
N SER A 21 -2.94 0.28 14.47
CA SER A 21 -3.34 1.25 13.43
C SER A 21 -2.35 1.23 12.26
N TYR A 22 -2.79 1.62 11.06
CA TYR A 22 -1.88 1.75 9.91
C TYR A 22 -0.68 2.67 10.20
N LEU A 23 -0.86 3.76 10.96
CA LEU A 23 0.26 4.64 11.34
C LEU A 23 1.27 3.93 12.22
N GLN A 24 0.81 3.11 13.16
CA GLN A 24 1.71 2.32 14.00
C GLN A 24 2.46 1.29 13.16
N HIS A 25 1.80 0.62 12.20
CA HIS A 25 2.49 -0.27 11.28
C HIS A 25 3.58 0.41 10.45
N LEU A 26 3.34 1.66 10.01
CA LEU A 26 4.39 2.44 9.34
C LEU A 26 5.55 2.75 10.30
N ALA A 27 5.23 3.16 11.53
CA ALA A 27 6.23 3.43 12.56
C ALA A 27 7.07 2.18 12.92
N ASP A 28 6.44 1.00 12.96
CA ASP A 28 7.12 -0.28 13.22
C ASP A 28 8.11 -0.64 12.08
N LEU A 29 7.86 -0.18 10.85
CA LEU A 29 8.80 -0.25 9.73
C LEU A 29 9.89 0.84 9.77
N GLY A 30 9.88 1.70 10.80
CA GLY A 30 10.79 2.84 10.92
C GLY A 30 10.42 4.04 10.05
N LEU A 31 9.19 4.09 9.54
CA LEU A 31 8.66 5.24 8.78
C LEU A 31 7.95 6.20 9.75
N THR A 32 8.51 7.40 9.89
CA THR A 32 8.05 8.41 10.86
C THR A 32 7.13 9.45 10.24
N ASP A 33 7.12 9.57 8.91
CA ASP A 33 6.19 10.41 8.15
C ASP A 33 5.43 9.60 7.08
N VAL A 34 4.18 9.96 6.82
CA VAL A 34 3.33 9.30 5.80
C VAL A 34 3.89 9.50 4.40
N GLU A 35 4.63 10.60 4.17
CA GLU A 35 5.33 10.87 2.92
C GLU A 35 6.43 9.85 2.64
N GLU A 36 7.21 9.44 3.65
CA GLU A 36 8.25 8.40 3.51
C GLU A 36 7.64 7.08 3.01
N ALA A 37 6.45 6.73 3.51
CA ALA A 37 5.72 5.55 3.04
C ALA A 37 5.34 5.68 1.55
N TRP A 38 4.92 6.86 1.10
CA TRP A 38 4.62 7.07 -0.32
C TRP A 38 5.86 7.11 -1.20
N GLU A 39 6.99 7.58 -0.70
CA GLU A 39 8.30 7.48 -1.36
C GLU A 39 8.66 6.00 -1.57
N CYS A 40 8.51 5.15 -0.54
CA CYS A 40 8.68 3.71 -0.69
C CYS A 40 7.76 3.12 -1.80
N VAL A 41 6.52 3.59 -1.91
CA VAL A 41 5.61 3.15 -2.98
C VAL A 41 6.06 3.66 -4.36
N LEU A 42 6.62 4.88 -4.44
CA LEU A 42 7.21 5.41 -5.67
C LEU A 42 8.46 4.66 -6.10
N ASP A 43 9.18 4.04 -5.17
CA ASP A 43 10.40 3.28 -5.41
C ASP A 43 10.14 1.79 -5.69
N LEU A 44 8.89 1.32 -5.61
CA LEU A 44 8.54 -0.05 -5.98
C LEU A 44 8.95 -0.39 -7.43
N GLU A 45 9.67 -1.49 -7.59
CA GLU A 45 10.12 -2.04 -8.86
C GLU A 45 9.35 -3.30 -9.23
N PRO A 46 9.38 -3.76 -10.50
CA PRO A 46 8.76 -5.02 -10.90
C PRO A 46 9.25 -6.23 -10.10
N THR A 47 10.48 -6.21 -9.58
CA THR A 47 11.06 -7.24 -8.71
C THR A 47 10.39 -7.32 -7.33
N HIS A 48 9.77 -6.23 -6.86
CA HIS A 48 9.01 -6.20 -5.61
C HIS A 48 7.59 -6.74 -5.76
N TYR A 49 7.15 -7.05 -6.99
CA TYR A 49 5.83 -7.64 -7.22
C TYR A 49 5.73 -9.01 -6.55
N HIS A 50 4.70 -9.19 -5.74
CA HIS A 50 4.44 -10.45 -5.04
C HIS A 50 3.21 -11.17 -5.60
N SER A 51 2.07 -10.48 -5.75
CA SER A 51 0.86 -11.08 -6.30
C SER A 51 -0.15 -10.05 -6.84
N GLY A 52 -1.07 -10.54 -7.67
CA GLY A 52 -2.09 -9.74 -8.35
C GLY A 52 -2.09 -9.97 -9.87
N PRO A 53 -2.84 -9.15 -10.63
CA PRO A 53 -4.01 -8.45 -10.14
C PRO A 53 -5.04 -9.46 -9.58
N SER A 54 -5.58 -9.16 -8.40
CA SER A 54 -6.68 -9.96 -7.81
C SER A 54 -7.91 -9.08 -7.61
N LEU A 55 -9.11 -9.64 -7.79
CA LEU A 55 -10.34 -8.90 -7.49
C LEU A 55 -10.35 -8.37 -6.06
N ASP A 56 -10.81 -7.14 -5.87
CA ASP A 56 -11.11 -6.62 -4.54
C ASP A 56 -12.39 -7.28 -4.01
N TYR A 57 -12.24 -8.39 -3.28
CA TYR A 57 -13.38 -9.10 -2.70
C TYR A 57 -14.18 -8.26 -1.69
N GLY A 58 -13.60 -7.19 -1.14
CA GLY A 58 -14.31 -6.25 -0.27
C GLY A 58 -15.20 -5.27 -1.03
N ASP A 59 -15.03 -5.17 -2.36
CA ASP A 59 -15.73 -4.24 -3.23
C ASP A 59 -15.85 -4.82 -4.65
N ILE A 60 -16.37 -6.05 -4.75
CA ILE A 60 -16.47 -6.79 -6.02
C ILE A 60 -17.25 -6.00 -7.08
N ALA A 61 -18.27 -5.25 -6.63
CA ALA A 61 -19.11 -4.43 -7.51
C ALA A 61 -18.33 -3.36 -8.27
N SER A 62 -17.20 -2.87 -7.72
CA SER A 62 -16.33 -1.92 -8.42
C SER A 62 -15.60 -2.53 -9.62
N GLY A 63 -15.45 -3.86 -9.67
CA GLY A 63 -14.65 -4.56 -10.68
C GLY A 63 -13.14 -4.23 -10.64
N LEU A 64 -12.70 -3.47 -9.64
CA LEU A 64 -11.32 -3.03 -9.49
C LEU A 64 -10.44 -4.14 -8.91
N VAL A 65 -9.15 -4.06 -9.24
CA VAL A 65 -8.15 -5.06 -8.85
C VAL A 65 -7.14 -4.50 -7.86
N ILE A 66 -6.54 -5.40 -7.11
CA ILE A 66 -5.53 -5.14 -6.10
C ILE A 66 -4.21 -5.76 -6.53
N TRP A 67 -3.12 -5.06 -6.21
CA TRP A 67 -1.75 -5.47 -6.40
C TRP A 67 -1.04 -5.53 -5.05
N VAL A 68 -0.21 -6.56 -4.88
CA VAL A 68 0.57 -6.77 -3.67
C VAL A 68 2.05 -6.75 -4.02
N PHE A 69 2.80 -6.00 -3.25
CA PHE A 69 4.25 -5.88 -3.34
C PHE A 69 4.88 -6.25 -2.00
N LYS A 70 6.11 -6.75 -2.06
CA LYS A 70 6.99 -6.94 -0.92
C LYS A 70 8.28 -6.17 -1.15
N ASN A 71 8.65 -5.32 -0.19
CA ASN A 71 9.85 -4.50 -0.28
C ASN A 71 10.56 -4.45 1.07
N GLU A 72 11.88 -4.50 1.08
CA GLU A 72 12.66 -4.34 2.31
C GLU A 72 12.76 -2.84 2.66
N ILE A 73 12.36 -2.49 3.87
CA ILE A 73 12.37 -1.12 4.39
C ILE A 73 13.03 -1.18 5.77
N ASN A 74 14.16 -0.49 5.94
CA ASN A 74 14.94 -0.50 7.19
C ASN A 74 15.27 -1.91 7.71
N GLY A 75 15.54 -2.86 6.80
CA GLY A 75 15.83 -4.26 7.13
C GLY A 75 14.61 -5.12 7.48
N ILE A 76 13.40 -4.57 7.35
CA ILE A 76 12.14 -5.27 7.59
C ILE A 76 11.44 -5.50 6.25
N MET A 77 11.04 -6.74 5.96
CA MET A 77 10.25 -7.03 4.77
C MET A 77 8.83 -6.48 4.96
N ALA A 78 8.41 -5.53 4.13
CA ALA A 78 7.10 -4.92 4.21
C ALA A 78 6.14 -5.52 3.18
N TYR A 79 4.89 -5.75 3.58
CA TYR A 79 3.75 -6.10 2.73
C TYR A 79 2.96 -4.85 2.35
N ILE A 80 2.85 -4.56 1.05
CA ILE A 80 2.21 -3.35 0.52
C ILE A 80 1.09 -3.73 -0.44
N LYS A 81 -0.14 -3.32 -0.15
CA LYS A 81 -1.35 -3.66 -0.91
C LYS A 81 -1.98 -2.41 -1.51
N LEU A 82 -1.98 -2.32 -2.84
CA LEU A 82 -2.40 -1.13 -3.59
C LEU A 82 -3.60 -1.42 -4.51
N LYS A 83 -4.47 -0.44 -4.66
CA LYS A 83 -5.63 -0.44 -5.56
C LYS A 83 -5.60 0.82 -6.41
N ASP A 84 -5.83 0.67 -7.71
CA ASP A 84 -5.98 1.82 -8.60
C ASP A 84 -7.46 2.24 -8.66
N GLU A 85 -7.75 3.44 -8.14
CA GLU A 85 -9.07 4.08 -8.20
C GLU A 85 -9.00 5.38 -9.03
N THR A 86 -8.52 5.30 -10.27
CA THR A 86 -8.40 6.40 -11.25
C THR A 86 -9.58 7.37 -11.23
N GLU A 87 -10.82 6.87 -11.23
CA GLU A 87 -12.03 7.70 -11.33
C GLU A 87 -12.44 8.35 -10.00
N ARG A 88 -11.78 8.01 -8.88
CA ARG A 88 -12.13 8.48 -7.54
C ARG A 88 -10.91 9.04 -6.81
N ARG A 89 -10.19 8.19 -6.07
CA ARG A 89 -9.12 8.62 -5.16
C ARG A 89 -7.72 8.61 -5.78
N GLY A 90 -7.52 7.97 -6.92
CA GLY A 90 -6.20 7.70 -7.49
C GLY A 90 -5.58 6.44 -6.87
N CYS A 91 -4.34 6.52 -6.38
CA CYS A 91 -3.65 5.38 -5.77
C CYS A 91 -4.14 5.15 -4.32
N VAL A 92 -4.80 4.03 -4.06
CA VAL A 92 -5.27 3.68 -2.71
C VAL A 92 -4.39 2.60 -2.10
N CYS A 93 -3.76 2.91 -0.96
CA CYS A 93 -3.04 1.93 -0.15
C CYS A 93 -4.02 1.28 0.84
N LEU A 94 -4.28 -0.01 0.64
CA LEU A 94 -5.20 -0.81 1.46
C LEU A 94 -4.52 -1.39 2.70
N SER A 95 -3.22 -1.68 2.62
CA SER A 95 -2.41 -2.25 3.70
C SER A 95 -0.93 -1.93 3.47
N PHE A 96 -0.24 -1.55 4.54
CA PHE A 96 1.20 -1.32 4.57
C PHE A 96 1.67 -1.67 5.98
N HIS A 97 2.36 -2.79 6.13
CA HIS A 97 2.87 -3.30 7.41
C HIS A 97 4.00 -4.30 7.18
N GLU A 98 4.66 -4.76 8.25
CA GLU A 98 5.60 -5.88 8.18
C GLU A 98 4.96 -7.14 7.58
N ASP A 99 5.71 -7.85 6.73
CA ASP A 99 5.32 -9.12 6.14
C ASP A 99 5.38 -10.22 7.21
N GLU A 100 4.26 -10.42 7.89
CA GLU A 100 4.10 -11.49 8.87
C GLU A 100 4.00 -12.87 8.18
N PRO A 101 4.58 -13.95 8.76
CA PRO A 101 4.46 -15.32 8.27
C PRO A 101 3.04 -15.88 8.17
#